data_AF-A0A836T774-F1
#
_entry.id   AF-A0A836T774-F1
#
_cell.length_a   1.000
_cell.length_b   1.000
_cell.length_c   1.000
_cell.angle_alpha   90.00
_cell.angle_beta   90.00
_cell.angle_gamma   90.00
#
_symmetry.space_group_name_H-M   'P 1'
#
loop_
_entity.id
_entity.type
_entity.pdbx_description
1 polymer ?
#
loop_
_entity_poly.entity_id
_entity_poly.type
_entity_poly.pdbx_seq_one_letter_code
_entity_poly.pdbx_strand_id
1 'polypeptide(L)'
;MHRQILFSLIVTTLLWAVTPAPSFAGPAASRIVGHRAAYNLSLLDAKEGAGVNAVDGRMVLEVTDACDGYTLHQRIVLRIYDNRGGGVTSDFRMTSWEGADGRSFRFNTREEVNGKEVQSFDGEAALDPSEGGGEVTLTGR
;
A
#
# COMPACT_ATOMS: atom_id res chain seq x y z
N MET A 1 -53.92 -33.54 -62.54
CA MET A 1 -53.70 -33.63 -61.06
C MET A 1 -52.34 -33.00 -60.76
N HIS A 2 -52.29 -32.20 -59.68
CA HIS A 2 -51.33 -31.12 -59.40
C HIS A 2 -49.84 -31.47 -59.44
N ARG A 3 -49.02 -30.61 -60.08
CA ARG A 3 -47.58 -30.48 -59.84
C ARG A 3 -47.27 -29.05 -59.39
N GLN A 4 -46.98 -28.89 -58.10
CA GLN A 4 -46.30 -27.74 -57.52
C GLN A 4 -44.79 -27.84 -57.79
N ILE A 5 -44.04 -26.74 -57.79
CA ILE A 5 -42.61 -26.57 -57.41
C ILE A 5 -42.31 -25.06 -57.54
N LEU A 6 -42.45 -24.28 -56.46
CA LEU A 6 -41.44 -23.94 -55.44
C LEU A 6 -40.54 -22.74 -55.84
N PHE A 7 -40.82 -21.61 -55.18
CA PHE A 7 -39.99 -20.41 -55.10
C PHE A 7 -38.61 -20.76 -54.50
N SER A 8 -37.52 -20.43 -55.20
CA SER A 8 -36.17 -20.50 -54.66
C SER A 8 -35.86 -19.20 -53.90
N LEU A 9 -35.76 -19.29 -52.58
CA LEU A 9 -35.34 -18.20 -51.71
C LEU A 9 -33.81 -18.27 -51.57
N ILE A 10 -33.09 -17.31 -52.16
CA ILE A 10 -31.65 -17.18 -52.01
C ILE A 10 -31.36 -16.56 -50.63
N VAL A 11 -30.97 -17.40 -49.67
CA VAL A 11 -30.46 -16.95 -48.36
C VAL A 11 -28.99 -16.59 -48.54
N THR A 12 -28.69 -15.29 -48.61
CA THR A 12 -27.30 -14.79 -48.66
C THR A 12 -26.82 -14.60 -47.23
N THR A 13 -25.93 -15.48 -46.77
CA THR A 13 -25.30 -15.39 -45.44
C THR A 13 -24.29 -14.25 -45.40
N LEU A 14 -24.62 -13.17 -44.69
CA LEU A 14 -23.72 -12.04 -44.44
C LEU A 14 -22.71 -12.43 -43.35
N LEU A 15 -21.45 -12.65 -43.75
CA LEU A 15 -20.35 -12.98 -42.85
C LEU A 15 -19.98 -11.73 -42.03
N TRP A 16 -20.43 -11.65 -40.78
CA TRP A 16 -20.04 -10.60 -39.84
C TRP A 16 -18.55 -10.75 -39.50
N ALA A 17 -17.73 -9.84 -40.03
CA ALA A 17 -16.35 -9.68 -39.57
C ALA A 17 -16.38 -9.18 -38.12
N VAL A 18 -16.10 -10.06 -37.17
CA VAL A 18 -15.85 -9.69 -35.78
C VAL A 18 -14.53 -8.92 -35.76
N THR A 19 -14.61 -7.59 -35.79
CA THR A 19 -13.45 -6.74 -35.51
C THR A 19 -13.10 -6.89 -34.03
N PRO A 20 -11.90 -7.36 -33.66
CA PRO A 20 -11.49 -7.39 -32.27
C PRO A 20 -11.49 -5.96 -31.74
N ALA A 21 -12.27 -5.71 -30.68
CA ALA A 21 -12.23 -4.43 -29.99
C ALA A 21 -10.82 -4.20 -29.43
N PRO A 22 -10.30 -2.96 -29.47
CA PRO A 22 -9.04 -2.65 -28.81
C PRO A 22 -9.17 -2.98 -27.33
N SER A 23 -8.35 -3.92 -26.85
CA SER A 23 -8.22 -4.18 -25.43
C SER A 23 -7.61 -2.92 -24.81
N PHE A 24 -8.40 -2.21 -24.00
CA PHE A 24 -7.83 -1.21 -23.10
C PHE A 24 -6.96 -1.97 -22.10
N ALA A 25 -5.64 -1.89 -22.28
CA ALA A 25 -4.75 -2.10 -21.16
C ALA A 25 -5.23 -1.17 -20.05
N GLY A 26 -5.59 -1.73 -18.89
CA GLY A 26 -5.91 -0.93 -17.70
C GLY A 26 -4.78 0.07 -17.41
N PRO A 27 -5.04 1.13 -16.63
CA PRO A 27 -3.99 2.11 -16.33
C PRO A 27 -2.76 1.35 -15.85
N ALA A 28 -1.65 1.48 -16.59
CA ALA A 28 -0.37 0.98 -16.13
C ALA A 28 -0.18 1.61 -14.75
N ALA A 29 -0.20 0.79 -13.70
CA ALA A 29 0.05 1.26 -12.34
C ALA A 29 1.33 2.08 -12.41
N SER A 30 1.23 3.38 -12.10
CA SER A 30 2.38 4.26 -12.16
C SER A 30 3.41 3.71 -11.18
N ARG A 31 4.51 3.19 -11.72
CA ARG A 31 5.59 2.58 -10.93
C ARG A 31 6.09 3.61 -9.92
N ILE A 32 6.19 3.21 -8.66
CA ILE A 32 6.72 4.08 -7.61
C ILE A 32 8.21 4.21 -7.88
N VAL A 33 8.67 5.42 -8.19
CA VAL A 33 10.10 5.66 -8.39
C VAL A 33 10.83 5.61 -7.06
N GLY A 34 12.01 5.00 -7.04
CA GLY A 34 12.88 5.03 -5.87
C GLY A 34 13.27 6.47 -5.53
N HIS A 35 13.09 6.87 -4.28
CA HIS A 35 13.42 8.21 -3.79
C HIS A 35 13.59 8.23 -2.28
N ARG A 36 14.17 9.33 -1.78
CA ARG A 36 14.31 9.59 -0.35
C ARG A 36 13.81 10.98 -0.01
N ALA A 37 12.96 11.08 0.99
CA ALA A 37 12.37 12.32 1.46
C ALA A 37 12.60 12.51 2.96
N ALA A 38 12.83 13.74 3.37
CA ALA A 38 12.94 14.12 4.77
C ALA A 38 11.94 15.24 5.08
N TYR A 39 11.19 15.08 6.17
CA TYR A 39 10.11 15.97 6.58
C TYR A 39 10.37 16.53 7.96
N ASN A 40 10.10 17.82 8.16
CA ASN A 40 10.01 18.39 9.50
C ASN A 40 8.59 18.21 10.00
N LEU A 41 8.45 17.76 11.24
CA LEU A 41 7.17 17.53 11.88
C LEU A 41 7.02 18.51 13.04
N SER A 42 5.83 19.09 13.17
CA SER A 42 5.43 19.94 14.28
C SER A 42 4.00 19.64 14.68
N LEU A 43 3.66 19.86 15.94
CA LEU A 43 2.27 19.74 16.41
C LEU A 43 1.39 20.78 15.72
N LEU A 44 0.35 20.32 15.02
CA LEU A 44 -0.66 21.20 14.43
C LEU A 44 -1.73 21.59 15.44
N ASP A 45 -2.25 20.60 16.16
CA ASP A 45 -3.30 20.77 17.16
C ASP A 45 -3.22 19.65 18.22
N ALA A 46 -3.71 19.93 19.42
CA ALA A 46 -3.87 18.94 20.49
C ALA A 46 -5.21 19.15 21.19
N LYS A 47 -5.97 18.05 21.35
CA LYS A 47 -7.24 18.07 22.07
C LYS A 47 -7.02 18.47 23.53
N GLU A 48 -8.02 19.15 24.10
CA GLU A 48 -8.04 19.43 25.52
C GLU A 48 -7.92 18.13 26.33
N GLY A 49 -7.06 18.14 27.35
CA GLY A 49 -6.79 16.96 28.17
C GLY A 49 -5.81 15.93 27.57
N ALA A 50 -5.26 16.15 26.37
CA ALA A 50 -4.28 15.23 25.76
C ALA A 50 -2.95 15.12 26.55
N GLY A 51 -2.68 16.10 27.42
CA GLY A 51 -1.43 16.14 28.20
C GLY A 51 -0.19 16.46 27.37
N VAL A 52 -0.36 16.87 26.12
CA VAL A 52 0.70 17.25 25.17
C VAL A 52 0.63 18.76 24.93
N ASN A 53 1.76 19.43 25.07
CA ASN A 53 1.93 20.87 24.87
C ASN A 53 2.57 21.18 23.52
N ALA A 54 3.58 20.39 23.12
CA ALA A 54 4.30 20.57 21.87
C ALA A 54 4.84 19.24 21.35
N VAL A 55 5.00 19.15 20.03
CA VAL A 55 5.69 18.05 19.37
C VAL A 55 6.56 18.65 18.27
N ASP A 56 7.82 18.24 18.23
CA ASP A 56 8.73 18.57 17.14
C ASP A 56 9.48 17.31 16.73
N GLY A 57 9.77 17.17 15.44
CA GLY A 57 10.44 15.97 14.98
C GLY A 57 10.82 15.99 13.52
N ARG A 58 11.29 14.83 13.08
CA ARG A 58 11.66 14.58 11.69
C ARG A 58 11.27 13.17 11.29
N MET A 59 10.75 13.06 10.07
CA MET A 59 10.55 11.79 9.38
C MET A 59 11.52 11.69 8.22
N VAL A 60 12.12 10.53 8.03
CA VAL A 60 12.82 10.16 6.80
C VAL A 60 12.13 8.94 6.23
N LEU A 61 11.81 9.00 4.95
CA LEU A 61 11.20 7.93 4.18
C LEU A 61 12.07 7.65 2.96
N GLU A 62 12.42 6.40 2.75
CA GLU A 62 13.23 5.94 1.63
C GLU A 62 12.52 4.77 0.94
N VAL A 63 12.26 4.94 -0.35
CA VAL A 63 11.68 3.93 -1.22
C VAL A 63 12.77 3.40 -2.14
N THR A 64 12.96 2.09 -2.13
CA THR A 64 13.75 1.38 -3.13
C THR A 64 12.80 0.65 -4.06
N ASP A 65 13.01 0.83 -5.36
CA ASP A 65 12.27 0.17 -6.43
C ASP A 65 13.13 -0.97 -7.01
N ALA A 66 12.62 -2.20 -6.94
CA ALA A 66 13.25 -3.40 -7.48
C ALA A 66 12.30 -4.13 -8.45
N CYS A 67 12.81 -5.09 -9.22
CA CYS A 67 12.00 -5.80 -10.22
C CYS A 67 10.83 -6.59 -9.61
N ASP A 68 11.03 -7.13 -8.41
CA ASP A 68 10.12 -8.02 -7.69
C ASP A 68 9.23 -7.30 -6.66
N GLY A 69 9.49 -6.02 -6.36
CA GLY A 69 8.72 -5.27 -5.38
C GLY A 69 9.34 -3.95 -4.96
N TYR A 70 8.80 -3.41 -3.88
CA TYR A 70 9.21 -2.14 -3.28
C TYR A 70 9.67 -2.36 -1.85
N THR A 71 10.80 -1.77 -1.48
CA THR A 71 11.25 -1.71 -0.07
C THR A 71 11.06 -0.30 0.46
N LEU A 72 10.45 -0.19 1.63
CA LEU A 72 10.27 1.08 2.35
C LEU A 72 11.08 1.06 3.64
N HIS A 73 11.95 2.04 3.82
CA HIS A 73 12.54 2.36 5.12
C HIS A 73 11.95 3.66 5.63
N GLN A 74 11.38 3.62 6.83
CA GLN A 74 10.78 4.77 7.49
C GLN A 74 11.38 4.94 8.89
N ARG A 75 11.82 6.15 9.20
CA ARG A 75 12.22 6.53 10.55
C ARG A 75 11.54 7.82 10.96
N ILE A 76 10.88 7.83 12.10
CA ILE A 76 10.26 9.00 12.70
C ILE A 76 10.89 9.21 14.07
N VAL A 77 11.46 10.39 14.29
CA VAL A 77 11.93 10.81 15.62
C VAL A 77 11.08 11.99 16.05
N LEU A 78 10.35 11.83 17.15
CA LEU A 78 9.53 12.87 17.77
C LEU A 78 10.04 13.19 19.16
N ARG A 79 10.08 14.47 19.49
CA ARG A 79 10.14 14.93 20.87
C ARG A 79 8.77 15.47 21.25
N ILE A 80 8.18 14.90 22.28
CA ILE A 80 6.85 15.21 22.76
C ILE A 80 7.00 15.86 24.12
N TYR A 81 6.47 17.07 24.27
CA TYR A 81 6.50 17.84 25.50
C TYR A 81 5.15 17.78 26.19
N ASP A 82 5.15 17.56 27.50
CA ASP A 82 3.94 17.57 28.30
C ASP A 82 3.63 18.96 28.88
N ASN A 83 2.45 19.11 29.46
CA ASN A 83 2.00 20.37 30.06
C ASN A 83 2.70 20.72 31.38
N ARG A 84 3.54 19.83 31.91
CA ARG A 84 4.25 19.96 33.20
C ARG A 84 5.74 20.25 33.01
N GLY A 85 6.18 20.48 31.77
CA GLY A 85 7.57 20.78 31.42
C GLY A 85 8.44 19.54 31.24
N GLY A 86 7.86 18.34 31.32
CA GLY A 86 8.51 17.08 30.95
C GLY A 86 8.49 16.87 29.43
N GLY A 87 9.25 15.88 28.98
CA GLY A 87 9.19 15.44 27.59
C GLY A 87 9.74 14.04 27.39
N VAL A 88 9.25 13.39 26.36
CA VAL A 88 9.72 12.07 25.91
C VAL A 88 10.18 12.14 24.47
N THR A 89 11.18 11.34 24.13
CA THR A 89 11.59 11.14 22.73
C THR A 89 11.10 9.77 22.28
N SER A 90 10.27 9.74 21.24
CA SER A 90 9.89 8.50 20.53
C SER A 90 10.72 8.40 19.24
N ASP A 91 11.33 7.24 19.02
CA ASP A 91 12.02 6.87 17.78
C ASP A 91 11.36 5.61 17.21
N PHE A 92 10.55 5.80 16.18
CA PHE A 92 9.87 4.75 15.46
C PHE A 92 10.64 4.43 14.19
N ARG A 93 10.94 3.15 13.97
CA ARG A 93 11.60 2.63 12.78
C ARG A 93 10.75 1.53 12.18
N MET A 94 10.57 1.57 10.87
CA MET A 94 9.91 0.53 10.11
C MET A 94 10.73 0.21 8.86
N THR A 95 10.83 -1.08 8.57
CA THR A 95 11.25 -1.56 7.25
C THR A 95 10.16 -2.47 6.71
N SER A 96 9.77 -2.28 5.46
CA SER A 96 8.84 -3.19 4.79
C SER A 96 9.28 -3.54 3.38
N TRP A 97 8.75 -4.65 2.89
CA TRP A 97 8.82 -5.05 1.49
C TRP A 97 7.41 -5.41 1.01
N GLU A 98 7.04 -4.94 -0.18
CA GLU A 98 5.78 -5.25 -0.85
C GLU A 98 6.07 -5.83 -2.23
N GLY A 99 5.49 -6.99 -2.54
CA GLY A 99 5.63 -7.62 -3.84
C GLY A 99 5.04 -6.75 -4.96
N ALA A 100 5.64 -6.77 -6.15
CA ALA A 100 5.17 -5.97 -7.30
C ALA A 100 3.75 -6.33 -7.76
N ASP A 101 3.26 -7.51 -7.38
CA ASP A 101 1.89 -7.97 -7.63
C ASP A 101 0.88 -7.51 -6.56
N GLY A 102 1.36 -6.84 -5.50
CA GLY A 102 0.57 -6.34 -4.38
C GLY A 102 0.03 -7.43 -3.45
N ARG A 103 0.51 -8.69 -3.55
CA ARG A 103 -0.07 -9.83 -2.83
C ARG A 103 0.68 -10.22 -1.57
N SER A 104 1.89 -9.73 -1.38
CA SER A 104 2.74 -10.08 -0.24
C SER A 104 3.31 -8.82 0.37
N PHE A 105 3.20 -8.71 1.69
CA PHE A 105 3.74 -7.60 2.47
C PHE A 105 4.47 -8.14 3.69
N ARG A 106 5.72 -7.72 3.88
CA ARG A 106 6.55 -8.11 5.03
C ARG A 106 7.01 -6.85 5.70
N PHE A 107 6.99 -6.82 7.03
CA PHE A 107 7.42 -5.65 7.77
C PHE A 107 8.06 -6.01 9.10
N ASN A 108 8.95 -5.13 9.54
CA ASN A 108 9.42 -5.07 10.91
C ASN A 108 9.23 -3.63 11.42
N THR A 109 8.75 -3.50 12.64
CA THR A 109 8.67 -2.23 13.36
C THR A 109 9.42 -2.30 14.68
N ARG A 110 9.97 -1.16 15.09
CA ARG A 110 10.62 -0.97 16.38
C ARG A 110 10.30 0.42 16.89
N GLU A 111 9.85 0.51 18.13
CA GLU A 111 9.66 1.79 18.81
C GLU A 111 10.53 1.87 20.07
N GLU A 112 11.27 2.96 20.19
CA GLU A 112 12.03 3.29 21.39
C GLU A 112 11.47 4.57 22.02
N VAL A 113 11.22 4.54 23.32
CA VAL A 113 10.88 5.73 24.12
C VAL A 113 12.05 6.03 25.05
N ASN A 114 12.60 7.24 24.94
CA ASN A 114 13.78 7.68 25.67
C ASN A 114 14.96 6.68 25.54
N GLY A 115 15.13 6.13 24.33
CA GLY A 115 16.18 5.17 24.00
C GLY A 115 15.97 3.76 24.55
N LYS A 116 14.79 3.47 25.11
CA LYS A 116 14.41 2.13 25.56
C LYS A 116 13.37 1.57 24.61
N GLU A 117 13.62 0.39 24.07
CA GLU A 117 12.62 -0.33 23.28
C GLU A 117 11.36 -0.57 24.11
N VAL A 118 10.23 -0.11 23.59
CA VAL A 118 8.91 -0.32 24.20
C VAL A 118 8.06 -1.29 23.38
N GLN A 119 8.37 -1.47 22.10
CA GLN A 119 7.60 -2.31 21.18
C GLN A 119 8.47 -2.77 20.01
N SER A 120 8.26 -4.02 19.57
CA SER A 120 8.87 -4.55 18.35
C SER A 120 7.96 -5.62 17.74
N PHE A 121 7.66 -5.49 16.45
CA PHE A 121 6.87 -6.48 15.72
C PHE A 121 7.54 -6.85 14.40
N ASP A 122 7.41 -8.11 14.04
CA ASP A 122 7.63 -8.65 12.71
C ASP A 122 6.27 -9.14 12.20
N GLY A 123 6.01 -8.93 10.92
CA GLY A 123 4.76 -9.35 10.32
C GLY A 123 4.91 -9.74 8.86
N GLU A 124 4.13 -10.73 8.47
CA GLU A 124 3.95 -11.14 7.09
C GLU A 124 2.46 -11.18 6.79
N ALA A 125 2.06 -10.55 5.69
CA ALA A 125 0.70 -10.50 5.21
C ALA A 125 0.64 -11.00 3.77
N ALA A 126 -0.38 -11.80 3.46
CA ALA A 126 -0.63 -12.33 2.13
C ALA A 126 -2.10 -12.16 1.78
N LEU A 127 -2.38 -11.79 0.52
CA LEU A 127 -3.73 -11.79 -0.03
C LEU A 127 -4.04 -13.14 -0.67
N ASP A 128 -5.19 -13.72 -0.35
CA ASP A 128 -5.72 -14.87 -1.08
C ASP A 128 -6.61 -14.37 -2.23
N PRO A 129 -6.18 -14.52 -3.50
CA PRO A 129 -6.94 -14.06 -4.65
C PRO A 129 -8.24 -14.85 -4.90
N SER A 130 -8.41 -16.01 -4.26
CA SER A 130 -9.59 -16.86 -4.41
C SER A 130 -10.72 -16.53 -3.42
N GLU A 131 -10.39 -16.00 -2.25
CA GLU A 131 -11.37 -15.68 -1.20
C GLU A 131 -11.63 -14.17 -1.02
N GLY A 132 -10.82 -13.31 -1.66
CA GLY A 132 -10.95 -11.85 -1.53
C GLY A 132 -10.53 -11.30 -0.15
N GLY A 133 -9.99 -12.16 0.71
CA GLY A 133 -9.43 -11.83 2.02
C GLY A 133 -7.90 -11.86 2.03
N GLY A 134 -7.32 -11.55 3.20
CA GLY A 134 -5.89 -11.67 3.44
C GLY A 134 -5.61 -12.20 4.83
N GLU A 135 -4.49 -12.90 4.98
CA GLU A 135 -4.01 -13.43 6.24
C GLU A 135 -2.79 -12.61 6.70
N VAL A 136 -2.68 -12.41 8.01
CA VAL A 136 -1.53 -11.74 8.64
C VAL A 136 -1.02 -12.61 9.78
N THR A 137 0.28 -12.90 9.74
CA THR A 137 1.01 -13.50 10.87
C THR A 137 1.88 -12.44 11.52
N LEU A 138 1.79 -12.32 12.84
CA LEU A 138 2.57 -11.37 13.64
C LEU A 138 3.41 -12.12 14.68
N THR A 139 4.66 -11.71 14.83
CA THR A 139 5.53 -12.10 15.94
C THR A 139 6.10 -10.86 16.60
N GLY A 140 6.20 -10.83 17.94
CA GLY A 140 6.76 -9.68 18.64
C GLY A 140 6.16 -9.42 20.01
N ARG A 141 6.48 -8.25 20.58
CA ARG A 141 6.09 -7.82 21.92
C ARG A 141 5.66 -6.35 21.91
#